data_AF-A0A3N5NIY0-F1
#
_entry.id   AF-A0A3N5NIY0-F1
#
_cell.length_a   1.000
_cell.length_b   1.000
_cell.length_c   1.000
_cell.angle_alpha   90.00
_cell.angle_beta   90.00
_cell.angle_gamma   90.00
#
_symmetry.space_group_name_H-M   'P 1'
#
loop_
_entity.id
_entity.type
_entity.pdbx_description
1 polymer ?
#
loop_
_entity_poly.entity_id
_entity_poly.type
_entity_poly.pdbx_seq_one_letter_code
_entity_poly.pdbx_strand_id
1 'polypeptide(L)'
;MVNLVIQGSDIATPDLKALAKLAQASGIERISATAFRLCDARPAAEVAPYCARAMLDHAYVPAGRRLSDYGLAVMDMDSTLITIECIDEIADMQGIKPEVAAITAAAMRGEIDYAESLRQRVQLLAGMKVSAFERVYTERLALTAGAESMLRAMRAAGICTLLVSGGFSFFTTRLKARLGLDAACSNEPEVIDGCLTGRLLGDIVDGAGKANALTRMRDELGIARTQVIGIGDGANDLPFLAEAGVSIAFHAKPSVRAAATHCLDHVGLEGVIALFE
;
A
#
# COMPACT_ATOMS: atom_id res chain seq x y z
N MET A 1 -20.41 5.63 18.29
CA MET A 1 -19.84 6.98 18.09
C MET A 1 -18.66 6.85 17.14
N VAL A 2 -18.46 7.80 16.24
CA VAL A 2 -17.36 7.81 15.28
C VAL A 2 -16.60 9.12 15.41
N ASN A 3 -15.32 9.09 15.10
CA ASN A 3 -14.48 10.27 15.02
C ASN A 3 -14.18 10.55 13.55
N LEU A 4 -14.04 11.83 13.19
CA LEU A 4 -13.52 12.22 11.88
C LEU A 4 -12.05 12.59 12.05
N VAL A 5 -11.15 11.77 11.51
CA VAL A 5 -9.72 12.07 11.45
C VAL A 5 -9.49 12.92 10.22
N ILE A 6 -8.80 14.05 10.38
CA ILE A 6 -8.37 14.95 9.32
C ILE A 6 -6.85 14.97 9.30
N GLN A 7 -6.24 14.77 8.13
CA GLN A 7 -4.78 14.73 7.98
C GLN A 7 -4.31 15.60 6.82
N GLY A 8 -3.09 16.12 6.92
CA GLY A 8 -2.49 17.01 5.93
C GLY A 8 -1.14 17.54 6.39
N SER A 9 -0.30 17.95 5.45
CA SER A 9 1.02 18.53 5.73
C SER A 9 0.95 19.91 6.39
N ASP A 10 -0.09 20.69 6.06
CA ASP A 10 -0.44 21.95 6.71
C ASP A 10 -1.97 22.04 6.85
N ILE A 11 -2.47 22.02 8.08
CA ILE A 11 -3.92 22.03 8.36
C ILE A 11 -4.30 23.36 8.97
N ALA A 12 -4.95 24.22 8.19
CA ALA A 12 -5.33 25.53 8.67
C ALA A 12 -6.45 25.43 9.73
N THR A 13 -6.36 26.25 10.77
CA THR A 13 -7.40 26.31 11.81
C THR A 13 -8.82 26.60 11.26
N PRO A 14 -9.01 27.45 10.22
CA PRO A 14 -10.31 27.61 9.59
C PRO A 14 -10.88 26.32 9.01
N ASP A 15 -10.06 25.46 8.41
CA ASP A 15 -10.49 24.18 7.84
C ASP A 15 -11.00 23.24 8.92
N LEU A 16 -10.26 23.10 10.02
CA LEU A 16 -10.69 22.30 11.18
C LEU A 16 -12.03 22.78 11.74
N LYS A 17 -12.24 24.10 11.86
CA LYS A 17 -13.51 24.66 12.34
C LYS A 17 -14.65 24.43 11.36
N ALA A 18 -14.40 24.57 10.06
CA ALA A 18 -15.39 24.32 9.03
C ALA A 18 -15.81 22.84 9.01
N LEU A 19 -14.84 21.92 9.02
CA LEU A 19 -15.07 20.48 9.04
C LEU A 19 -15.76 20.04 10.33
N ALA A 20 -15.38 20.58 11.49
CA ALA A 20 -16.05 20.29 12.75
C ALA A 20 -17.52 20.72 12.73
N LYS A 21 -17.81 21.88 12.12
CA LYS A 21 -19.19 22.35 11.94
C LYS A 21 -19.97 21.45 10.97
N LEU A 22 -19.39 21.09 9.83
CA LEU A 22 -20.02 20.20 8.85
C LEU A 22 -20.34 18.83 9.47
N ALA A 23 -19.39 18.26 10.19
CA ALA A 23 -19.52 16.96 10.84
C ALA A 23 -20.24 17.02 12.20
N GLN A 24 -20.70 18.20 12.66
CA GLN A 24 -21.31 18.39 13.98
C GLN A 24 -20.48 17.79 15.14
N ALA A 25 -19.16 17.90 15.05
CA ALA A 25 -18.25 17.33 16.03
C ALA A 25 -18.36 18.04 17.40
N SER A 26 -18.22 17.27 18.48
CA SER A 26 -18.27 17.76 19.86
C SER A 26 -17.00 18.49 20.29
N GLY A 27 -15.87 18.19 19.63
CA GLY A 27 -14.56 18.76 19.95
C GLY A 27 -13.53 18.49 18.87
N ILE A 28 -12.37 19.15 19.01
CA ILE A 28 -11.20 18.99 18.14
C ILE A 28 -10.01 18.65 19.02
N GLU A 29 -9.41 17.50 18.78
CA GLU A 29 -8.21 17.03 19.47
C GLU A 29 -7.06 16.90 18.48
N ARG A 30 -5.86 17.26 18.92
CA ARG A 30 -4.66 17.09 18.11
C ARG A 30 -4.11 15.68 18.31
N ILE A 31 -3.87 14.96 17.22
CA ILE A 31 -3.22 13.65 17.22
C ILE A 31 -1.70 13.86 17.06
N SER A 32 -1.31 14.55 15.99
CA SER A 32 0.09 14.83 15.65
C SER A 32 0.24 16.27 15.11
N ALA A 33 1.40 16.62 14.55
CA ALA A 33 1.53 17.87 13.80
C ALA A 33 0.71 17.90 12.50
N THR A 34 0.40 16.74 11.95
CA THR A 34 -0.21 16.57 10.63
C THR A 34 -1.57 15.87 10.69
N ALA A 35 -2.13 15.65 11.90
CA ALA A 35 -3.41 14.97 12.07
C ALA A 35 -4.20 15.49 13.28
N PHE A 36 -5.52 15.62 13.10
CA PHE A 36 -6.48 16.03 14.11
C PHE A 36 -7.68 15.08 14.12
N ARG A 37 -8.28 14.92 15.29
CA ARG A 37 -9.52 14.19 15.52
C ARG A 37 -10.65 15.16 15.80
N LEU A 38 -11.73 15.07 15.03
CA LEU A 38 -12.99 15.72 15.37
C LEU A 38 -13.87 14.68 16.09
N CYS A 39 -14.16 14.93 17.36
CA CYS A 39 -14.78 13.97 18.27
C CYS A 39 -16.29 13.87 18.05
N ASP A 40 -16.85 12.68 18.22
CA ASP A 40 -18.29 12.39 18.08
C ASP A 40 -18.92 12.94 16.79
N ALA A 41 -18.15 12.89 15.71
CA ALA A 41 -18.53 13.40 14.41
C ALA A 41 -19.70 12.58 13.81
N ARG A 42 -20.49 13.26 12.98
CA ARG A 42 -21.57 12.68 12.17
C ARG A 42 -21.14 12.71 10.69
N PRO A 43 -21.23 11.58 9.97
CA PRO A 43 -20.97 11.55 8.54
C PRO A 43 -21.81 12.58 7.77
N ALA A 44 -21.13 13.43 7.01
CA ALA A 44 -21.73 14.46 6.17
C ALA A 44 -21.13 14.40 4.76
N ALA A 45 -21.99 14.49 3.73
CA ALA A 45 -21.60 14.36 2.32
C ALA A 45 -20.67 15.50 1.86
N GLU A 46 -20.68 16.62 2.56
CA GLU A 46 -19.92 17.83 2.29
C GLU A 46 -18.47 17.74 2.77
N VAL A 47 -18.14 16.81 3.67
CA VAL A 47 -16.78 16.67 4.22
C VAL A 47 -15.80 16.23 3.14
N ALA A 48 -16.11 15.18 2.39
CA ALA A 48 -15.24 14.67 1.34
C ALA A 48 -14.88 15.72 0.26
N PRO A 49 -15.84 16.45 -0.36
CA PRO A 49 -15.50 17.48 -1.34
C PRO A 49 -14.80 18.70 -0.71
N TYR A 50 -15.04 19.00 0.58
CA TYR A 50 -14.28 20.02 1.28
C TYR A 50 -12.81 19.62 1.39
N CYS A 51 -12.55 18.42 1.93
CA CYS A 51 -11.22 17.88 2.12
C CYS A 51 -10.45 17.80 0.80
N ALA A 52 -11.07 17.31 -0.28
CA ALA A 52 -10.46 17.26 -1.61
C ALA A 52 -10.03 18.65 -2.11
N ARG A 53 -10.83 19.69 -1.86
CA ARG A 53 -10.52 21.07 -2.29
C ARG A 53 -9.45 21.73 -1.42
N ALA A 54 -9.35 21.32 -0.16
CA ALA A 54 -8.34 21.75 0.81
C ALA A 54 -7.07 20.90 0.78
N MET A 55 -7.00 19.86 -0.07
CA MET A 55 -5.89 18.89 -0.12
C MET A 55 -5.64 18.20 1.23
N LEU A 56 -6.73 17.81 1.90
CA LEU A 56 -6.72 17.11 3.18
C LEU A 56 -7.23 15.68 3.02
N ASP A 57 -6.61 14.75 3.74
CA ASP A 57 -7.10 13.40 3.90
C ASP A 57 -8.12 13.33 5.04
N HIS A 58 -9.07 12.41 4.93
CA HIS A 58 -10.10 12.26 5.93
C HIS A 58 -10.59 10.82 6.07
N ALA A 59 -10.97 10.45 7.29
CA ALA A 59 -11.54 9.15 7.58
C ALA A 59 -12.51 9.21 8.76
N TYR A 60 -13.70 8.61 8.60
CA TYR A 60 -14.56 8.32 9.74
C TYR A 60 -14.14 6.99 10.37
N VAL A 61 -13.66 7.03 11.60
CA VAL A 61 -13.16 5.86 12.33
C VAL A 61 -14.01 5.59 13.57
N PRO A 62 -14.26 4.32 13.95
CA PRO A 62 -14.98 4.01 15.18
C PRO A 62 -14.24 4.53 16.41
N ALA A 63 -14.95 5.18 17.32
CA ALA A 63 -14.35 5.66 18.57
C ALA A 63 -13.82 4.50 19.43
N GLY A 64 -12.65 4.68 20.04
CA GLY A 64 -12.04 3.73 20.96
C GLY A 64 -11.30 2.57 20.32
N ARG A 65 -11.31 2.43 18.99
CA ARG A 65 -10.43 1.50 18.27
C ARG A 65 -8.99 1.95 18.38
N ARG A 66 -8.09 1.02 18.67
CA ARG A 66 -6.66 1.25 18.81
C ARG A 66 -5.87 0.42 17.82
N LEU A 67 -4.64 0.85 17.55
CA LEU A 67 -3.75 0.09 16.67
C LEU A 67 -3.51 -1.33 17.21
N SER A 68 -3.38 -1.47 18.54
CA SER A 68 -3.21 -2.75 19.23
C SER A 68 -4.42 -3.71 19.15
N ASP A 69 -5.54 -3.29 18.56
CA ASP A 69 -6.69 -4.18 18.33
C ASP A 69 -6.49 -5.08 17.09
N TYR A 70 -5.50 -4.76 16.26
CA TYR A 70 -5.17 -5.46 15.01
C TYR A 70 -4.00 -6.42 15.24
N GLY A 71 -3.92 -7.47 14.43
CA GLY A 71 -2.89 -8.51 14.53
C GLY A 71 -2.05 -8.68 13.27
N LEU A 72 -2.51 -8.18 12.12
CA LEU A 72 -1.80 -8.30 10.84
C LEU A 72 -1.94 -7.01 10.02
N ALA A 73 -0.82 -6.51 9.51
CA ALA A 73 -0.76 -5.48 8.49
C ALA A 73 -0.17 -6.06 7.20
N VAL A 74 -0.94 -6.01 6.11
CA VAL A 74 -0.53 -6.44 4.78
C VAL A 74 -0.38 -5.22 3.89
N MET A 75 0.74 -5.12 3.19
CA MET A 75 1.05 -3.97 2.34
C MET A 75 1.57 -4.40 0.98
N ASP A 76 1.17 -3.67 -0.07
CA ASP A 76 1.86 -3.75 -1.34
C ASP A 76 3.28 -3.14 -1.25
N MET A 77 4.16 -3.55 -2.16
CA MET A 77 5.51 -3.04 -2.28
C MET A 77 5.59 -1.81 -3.18
N ASP A 78 5.48 -2.02 -4.50
CA ASP A 78 5.61 -0.98 -5.52
C ASP A 78 4.51 0.06 -5.34
N SER A 79 4.82 1.35 -5.54
CA SER A 79 3.90 2.49 -5.35
C SER A 79 3.17 2.59 -3.99
N THR A 80 3.52 1.76 -3.02
CA THR A 80 2.94 1.73 -1.68
C THR A 80 4.03 1.81 -0.61
N LEU A 81 4.78 0.73 -0.34
CA LEU A 81 5.88 0.75 0.63
C LEU A 81 7.12 1.48 0.08
N ILE A 82 7.33 1.40 -1.23
CA ILE A 82 8.39 2.08 -1.96
C ILE A 82 7.79 3.00 -3.04
N THR A 83 8.54 4.01 -3.45
CA THR A 83 8.05 5.07 -4.35
C THR A 83 8.20 4.77 -5.84
N ILE A 84 8.62 3.55 -6.19
CA ILE A 84 8.95 3.17 -7.57
C ILE A 84 8.17 1.94 -8.00
N GLU A 85 8.13 1.72 -9.30
CA GLU A 85 7.72 0.46 -9.93
C GLU A 85 8.97 -0.32 -10.34
N CYS A 86 9.34 -1.38 -9.61
CA CYS A 86 10.62 -2.05 -9.82
C CYS A 86 10.87 -2.51 -11.27
N ILE A 87 9.87 -3.07 -11.96
CA ILE A 87 10.00 -3.52 -13.36
C ILE A 87 10.28 -2.35 -14.31
N ASP A 88 9.62 -1.21 -14.11
CA ASP A 88 9.79 -0.04 -14.98
C ASP A 88 11.18 0.58 -14.81
N GLU A 89 11.71 0.58 -13.58
CA GLU A 89 13.07 1.05 -13.29
C GLU A 89 14.14 0.11 -13.90
N ILE A 90 13.90 -1.20 -13.85
CA ILE A 90 14.77 -2.19 -14.51
C ILE A 90 14.74 -1.99 -16.03
N ALA A 91 13.56 -1.81 -16.61
CA ALA A 91 13.36 -1.63 -18.04
C ALA A 91 14.03 -0.35 -18.56
N ASP A 92 13.92 0.73 -17.80
CA ASP A 92 14.57 2.02 -18.08
C ASP A 92 16.09 1.90 -18.13
N MET A 93 16.70 1.21 -17.15
CA MET A 93 18.15 0.99 -17.12
C MET A 93 18.68 0.20 -18.32
N GLN A 94 17.81 -0.52 -19.03
CA GLN A 94 18.15 -1.41 -20.13
C GLN A 94 17.67 -0.89 -21.48
N GLY A 95 17.03 0.29 -21.50
CA GLY A 95 16.52 0.89 -22.73
C GLY A 95 15.31 0.18 -23.33
N ILE A 96 14.62 -0.68 -22.58
CA ILE A 96 13.44 -1.47 -23.03
C ILE A 96 12.12 -0.97 -22.40
N LYS A 97 12.13 0.25 -21.84
CA LYS A 97 10.96 0.87 -21.23
C LYS A 97 9.76 1.00 -22.20
N PRO A 98 9.95 1.37 -23.50
CA PRO A 98 8.84 1.43 -24.44
C PRO A 98 8.11 0.09 -24.63
N GLU A 99 8.85 -1.01 -24.69
CA GLU A 99 8.35 -2.36 -24.89
C GLU A 99 7.57 -2.85 -23.67
N VAL A 100 8.12 -2.62 -22.47
CA VAL A 100 7.44 -2.92 -21.20
C VAL A 100 6.15 -2.10 -21.07
N ALA A 101 6.19 -0.81 -21.39
CA ALA A 101 5.02 0.07 -21.34
C ALA A 101 3.92 -0.37 -22.31
N ALA A 102 4.28 -0.85 -23.52
CA ALA A 102 3.31 -1.37 -24.49
C ALA A 102 2.55 -2.59 -23.95
N ILE A 103 3.25 -3.52 -23.29
CA ILE A 103 2.64 -4.71 -22.65
C ILE A 103 1.75 -4.31 -21.46
N THR A 104 2.20 -3.38 -20.61
CA THR A 104 1.40 -2.85 -19.50
C THR A 104 0.11 -2.19 -20.02
N ALA A 105 0.21 -1.40 -21.09
CA ALA A 105 -0.94 -0.75 -21.68
C ALA A 105 -1.95 -1.75 -22.28
N ALA A 106 -1.47 -2.85 -22.88
CA ALA A 106 -2.35 -3.93 -23.37
C ALA A 106 -3.13 -4.60 -22.22
N ALA A 107 -2.46 -4.84 -21.09
CA ALA A 107 -3.10 -5.39 -19.90
C ALA A 107 -4.18 -4.44 -19.33
N MET A 108 -3.88 -3.14 -19.27
CA MET A 108 -4.84 -2.13 -18.82
C MET A 108 -6.05 -1.98 -19.75
N ARG A 109 -5.90 -2.28 -21.05
CA ARG A 109 -7.01 -2.36 -22.02
C ARG A 109 -7.79 -3.67 -21.95
N GLY A 110 -7.35 -4.64 -21.13
CA GLY A 110 -7.95 -5.95 -21.01
C GLY A 110 -7.67 -6.89 -22.19
N GLU A 111 -6.66 -6.58 -23.01
CA GLU A 111 -6.26 -7.42 -24.16
C GLU A 111 -5.53 -8.69 -23.70
N ILE A 112 -4.82 -8.60 -22.58
CA ILE A 112 -4.13 -9.70 -21.91
C ILE A 112 -4.40 -9.61 -20.41
N ASP A 113 -4.38 -10.75 -19.71
CA ASP A 113 -4.51 -10.76 -18.26
C ASP A 113 -3.20 -10.33 -17.56
N TYR A 114 -3.27 -10.16 -16.24
CA TYR A 114 -2.12 -9.74 -15.44
C TYR A 114 -0.95 -10.74 -15.50
N ALA A 115 -1.24 -12.04 -15.43
CA ALA A 115 -0.24 -13.10 -15.41
C ALA A 115 0.50 -13.16 -16.75
N GLU A 116 -0.22 -13.05 -17.85
CA GLU A 116 0.32 -12.98 -19.20
C GLU A 116 1.15 -11.70 -19.40
N SER A 117 0.63 -10.55 -18.97
CA SER A 117 1.38 -9.28 -18.99
C SER A 117 2.70 -9.37 -18.22
N LEU A 118 2.69 -9.99 -17.04
CA LEU A 118 3.91 -10.17 -16.24
C LEU A 118 4.89 -11.13 -16.94
N ARG A 119 4.43 -12.27 -17.47
CA ARG A 119 5.30 -13.21 -18.20
C ARG A 119 5.97 -12.55 -19.39
N GLN A 120 5.22 -11.80 -20.20
CA GLN A 120 5.77 -11.10 -21.36
C GLN A 120 6.79 -10.03 -20.94
N ARG A 121 6.52 -9.24 -19.89
CA ARG A 121 7.48 -8.25 -19.38
C ARG A 121 8.73 -8.91 -18.83
N VAL A 122 8.62 -10.03 -18.11
CA VAL A 122 9.77 -10.79 -17.59
C VAL A 122 10.58 -11.40 -18.73
N GLN A 123 9.93 -11.87 -19.81
CA GLN A 123 10.61 -12.42 -20.97
C GLN A 123 11.54 -11.39 -21.64
N LEU A 124 11.17 -10.11 -21.67
CA LEU A 124 12.03 -9.03 -22.15
C LEU A 124 13.31 -8.85 -21.31
N LEU A 125 13.32 -9.37 -20.08
CA LEU A 125 14.48 -9.29 -19.19
C LEU A 125 15.48 -10.44 -19.41
N ALA A 126 15.21 -11.37 -20.32
CA ALA A 126 16.07 -12.54 -20.58
C ALA A 126 17.51 -12.11 -20.95
N GLY A 127 18.50 -12.78 -20.35
CA GLY A 127 19.93 -12.49 -20.52
C GLY A 127 20.47 -11.35 -19.67
N MET A 128 19.61 -10.62 -18.95
CA MET A 128 20.04 -9.54 -18.07
C MET A 128 20.72 -10.09 -16.81
N LYS A 129 21.85 -9.48 -16.42
CA LYS A 129 22.53 -9.81 -15.16
C LYS A 129 21.73 -9.35 -13.96
N VAL A 130 21.67 -10.18 -12.91
CA VAL A 130 21.02 -9.84 -11.63
C VAL A 130 21.59 -8.57 -10.98
N SER A 131 22.83 -8.19 -11.31
CA SER A 131 23.42 -6.91 -10.89
C SER A 131 22.60 -5.68 -11.30
N ALA A 132 21.75 -5.77 -12.33
CA ALA A 132 20.81 -4.70 -12.66
C ALA A 132 19.78 -4.47 -11.55
N PHE A 133 19.30 -5.54 -10.89
CA PHE A 133 18.37 -5.42 -9.77
C PHE A 133 19.04 -4.77 -8.56
N GLU A 134 20.31 -5.12 -8.30
CA GLU A 134 21.12 -4.45 -7.26
C GLU A 134 21.18 -2.95 -7.50
N ARG A 135 21.47 -2.53 -8.74
CA ARG A 135 21.55 -1.11 -9.09
C ARG A 135 20.22 -0.40 -8.87
N VAL A 136 19.09 -0.97 -9.27
CA VAL A 136 17.76 -0.40 -8.98
C VAL A 136 17.54 -0.28 -7.47
N TYR A 137 17.88 -1.32 -6.71
CA TYR A 137 17.74 -1.33 -5.25
C TYR A 137 18.60 -0.25 -4.56
N THR A 138 19.83 -0.03 -5.03
CA THR A 138 20.77 0.91 -4.38
C THR A 138 20.65 2.34 -4.90
N GLU A 139 20.34 2.54 -6.19
CA GLU A 139 20.38 3.85 -6.85
C GLU A 139 18.99 4.51 -6.96
N ARG A 140 17.90 3.74 -7.00
CA ARG A 140 16.56 4.27 -7.33
C ARG A 140 15.49 4.00 -6.28
N LEU A 141 15.58 2.88 -5.56
CA LEU A 141 14.59 2.54 -4.55
C LEU A 141 14.63 3.51 -3.37
N ALA A 142 13.52 4.21 -3.16
CA ALA A 142 13.26 4.98 -1.94
C ALA A 142 12.02 4.43 -1.23
N LEU A 143 12.05 4.48 0.11
CA LEU A 143 10.87 4.16 0.91
C LEU A 143 9.88 5.31 0.80
N THR A 144 8.59 4.98 0.78
CA THR A 144 7.52 5.97 0.90
C THR A 144 7.64 6.73 2.22
N ALA A 145 7.36 8.04 2.19
CA ALA A 145 7.37 8.87 3.38
C ALA A 145 6.52 8.21 4.48
N GLY A 146 7.06 8.16 5.70
CA GLY A 146 6.39 7.54 6.84
C GLY A 146 6.44 6.02 6.94
N ALA A 147 6.95 5.30 5.92
CA ALA A 147 7.01 3.84 5.91
C ALA A 147 7.64 3.27 7.20
N GLU A 148 8.83 3.77 7.56
CA GLU A 148 9.52 3.30 8.76
C GLU A 148 8.79 3.69 10.05
N SER A 149 8.14 4.86 10.10
CA SER A 149 7.34 5.28 11.25
C SER A 149 6.13 4.37 11.45
N MET A 150 5.41 4.07 10.36
CA MET A 150 4.31 3.12 10.35
C MET A 150 4.79 1.75 10.86
N LEU A 151 5.85 1.19 10.26
CA LEU A 151 6.36 -0.14 10.65
C LEU A 151 6.83 -0.20 12.10
N ARG A 152 7.46 0.87 12.61
CA ARG A 152 7.81 0.96 14.04
C ARG A 152 6.57 0.94 14.93
N ALA A 153 5.52 1.67 14.57
CA ALA A 153 4.26 1.67 15.31
C ALA A 153 3.57 0.30 15.28
N MET A 154 3.54 -0.36 14.12
CA MET A 154 3.00 -1.72 13.96
C MET A 154 3.74 -2.70 14.88
N ARG A 155 5.08 -2.67 14.85
CA ARG A 155 5.90 -3.52 15.73
C ARG A 155 5.66 -3.23 17.21
N ALA A 156 5.59 -1.96 17.59
CA ALA A 156 5.32 -1.56 18.97
C ALA A 156 3.94 -2.02 19.46
N ALA A 157 2.96 -2.11 18.56
CA ALA A 157 1.62 -2.63 18.82
C ALA A 157 1.54 -4.17 18.78
N GLY A 158 2.62 -4.88 18.44
CA GLY A 158 2.65 -6.34 18.31
C GLY A 158 1.98 -6.87 17.04
N ILE A 159 1.84 -6.03 16.01
CA ILE A 159 1.22 -6.40 14.73
C ILE A 159 2.24 -7.11 13.84
N CYS A 160 1.86 -8.29 13.34
CA CYS A 160 2.61 -9.00 12.31
C CYS A 160 2.56 -8.24 10.98
N THR A 161 3.68 -8.15 10.28
CA THR A 161 3.81 -7.40 9.01
C THR A 161 4.11 -8.33 7.84
N LEU A 162 3.27 -8.26 6.81
CA LEU A 162 3.38 -9.03 5.58
C LEU A 162 3.51 -8.09 4.37
N LEU A 163 4.63 -8.19 3.66
CA LEU A 163 4.79 -7.56 2.35
C LEU A 163 4.30 -8.50 1.25
N VAL A 164 3.33 -8.07 0.45
CA VAL A 164 2.89 -8.80 -0.74
C VAL A 164 3.24 -7.99 -1.98
N SER A 165 3.68 -8.62 -3.07
CA SER A 165 4.04 -7.88 -4.27
C SER A 165 3.89 -8.71 -5.53
N GLY A 166 3.46 -8.07 -6.61
CA GLY A 166 3.57 -8.62 -7.96
C GLY A 166 4.96 -8.47 -8.58
N GLY A 167 5.87 -7.76 -7.91
CA GLY A 167 7.27 -7.63 -8.27
C GLY A 167 8.10 -8.86 -7.90
N PHE A 168 9.42 -8.67 -7.78
CA PHE A 168 10.37 -9.78 -7.64
C PHE A 168 10.87 -9.99 -6.21
N SER A 169 11.07 -11.26 -5.84
CA SER A 169 11.58 -11.75 -4.56
C SER A 169 12.90 -11.13 -4.13
N PHE A 170 13.74 -10.76 -5.10
CA PHE A 170 14.97 -10.03 -4.88
C PHE A 170 14.74 -8.75 -4.05
N PHE A 171 13.71 -7.96 -4.38
CA PHE A 171 13.41 -6.71 -3.68
C PHE A 171 12.70 -6.95 -2.36
N THR A 172 11.66 -7.80 -2.35
CA THR A 172 10.86 -8.06 -1.16
C THR A 172 11.69 -8.72 -0.05
N THR A 173 12.58 -9.66 -0.37
CA THR A 173 13.46 -10.32 0.62
C THR A 173 14.44 -9.32 1.24
N ARG A 174 15.00 -8.41 0.44
CA ARG A 174 15.90 -7.36 0.94
C ARG A 174 15.16 -6.32 1.78
N LEU A 175 13.96 -5.91 1.36
CA LEU A 175 13.11 -5.00 2.15
C LEU A 175 12.66 -5.65 3.46
N LYS A 176 12.27 -6.93 3.43
CA LYS A 176 11.98 -7.72 4.63
C LYS A 176 13.13 -7.66 5.62
N ALA A 177 14.36 -7.97 5.17
CA ALA A 177 15.54 -7.94 6.04
C ALA A 177 15.86 -6.52 6.53
N ARG A 178 15.86 -5.53 5.62
CA ARG A 178 16.18 -4.12 5.93
C ARG A 178 15.22 -3.50 6.94
N LEU A 179 13.93 -3.79 6.83
CA LEU A 179 12.88 -3.19 7.64
C LEU A 179 12.46 -4.07 8.83
N GLY A 180 12.90 -5.33 8.84
CA GLY A 180 12.51 -6.33 9.82
C GLY A 180 11.02 -6.67 9.73
N LEU A 181 10.54 -6.97 8.52
CA LEU A 181 9.19 -7.46 8.28
C LEU A 181 9.12 -8.95 8.64
N ASP A 182 7.96 -9.43 9.08
CA ASP A 182 7.79 -10.81 9.52
C ASP A 182 7.70 -11.77 8.33
N ALA A 183 7.04 -11.34 7.25
CA ALA A 183 6.85 -12.13 6.05
C ALA A 183 6.89 -11.30 4.76
N ALA A 184 7.18 -11.98 3.65
CA ALA A 184 7.15 -11.42 2.31
C ALA A 184 6.67 -12.49 1.30
N CYS A 185 5.88 -12.09 0.31
CA CYS A 185 5.39 -12.94 -0.77
C CYS A 185 5.44 -12.19 -2.10
N SER A 186 6.10 -12.75 -3.11
CA SER A 186 6.25 -12.14 -4.44
C SER A 186 6.68 -13.15 -5.50
N ASN A 187 6.77 -12.70 -6.75
CA ASN A 187 7.22 -13.54 -7.86
C ASN A 187 8.72 -13.82 -7.79
N GLU A 188 9.14 -15.01 -8.20
CA GLU A 188 10.54 -15.43 -8.23
C GLU A 188 11.02 -15.51 -9.69
N PRO A 189 11.82 -14.57 -10.19
CA PRO A 189 12.41 -14.70 -11.52
C PRO A 189 13.50 -15.78 -11.53
N GLU A 190 13.50 -16.63 -12.54
CA GLU A 190 14.52 -17.69 -12.67
C GLU A 190 15.87 -17.08 -13.09
N VAL A 191 16.91 -17.46 -12.37
CA VAL A 191 18.30 -17.03 -12.59
C VAL A 191 19.18 -18.24 -12.84
N ILE A 192 19.94 -18.21 -13.93
CA ILE A 192 20.97 -19.22 -14.26
C ILE A 192 22.26 -18.46 -14.58
N ASP A 193 23.38 -18.90 -13.99
CA ASP A 193 24.71 -18.29 -14.17
C ASP A 193 24.73 -16.76 -13.94
N GLY A 194 23.91 -16.29 -12.99
CA GLY A 194 23.80 -14.87 -12.63
C GLY A 194 22.99 -14.02 -13.60
N CYS A 195 22.31 -14.64 -14.57
CA CYS A 195 21.46 -13.98 -15.55
C CYS A 195 20.00 -14.44 -15.46
N LEU A 196 19.06 -13.53 -15.71
CA LEU A 196 17.64 -13.83 -15.81
C LEU A 196 17.38 -14.70 -17.06
N THR A 197 16.59 -15.75 -16.92
CA THR A 197 16.21 -16.58 -18.07
C THR A 197 15.00 -16.03 -18.84
N GLY A 198 14.33 -15.03 -18.28
CA GLY A 198 13.04 -14.52 -18.77
C GLY A 198 11.84 -15.36 -18.35
N ARG A 199 12.01 -16.28 -17.39
CA ARG A 199 10.92 -17.08 -16.80
C ARG A 199 10.71 -16.75 -15.33
N LEU A 200 9.53 -17.07 -14.83
CA LEU A 200 9.18 -17.05 -13.41
C LEU A 200 9.15 -18.49 -12.88
N LEU A 201 9.59 -18.67 -11.64
CA LEU A 201 9.49 -19.92 -10.88
C LEU A 201 8.19 -19.92 -10.06
N GLY A 202 7.57 -21.10 -9.97
CA GLY A 202 6.35 -21.31 -9.18
C GLY A 202 5.13 -20.59 -9.75
N ASP A 203 4.12 -20.45 -8.90
CA ASP A 203 2.88 -19.75 -9.23
C ASP A 203 3.08 -18.23 -9.19
N ILE A 204 2.36 -17.53 -10.07
CA ILE A 204 2.41 -16.07 -10.13
C ILE A 204 1.65 -15.48 -8.95
N VAL A 205 2.28 -14.56 -8.23
CA VAL A 205 1.67 -13.71 -7.23
C VAL A 205 0.96 -12.56 -7.94
N ASP A 206 -0.28 -12.83 -8.35
CA ASP A 206 -1.24 -11.83 -8.83
C ASP A 206 -2.14 -11.35 -7.67
N GLY A 207 -3.25 -10.69 -7.97
CA GLY A 207 -4.17 -10.23 -6.93
C GLY A 207 -4.75 -11.37 -6.07
N ALA A 208 -5.07 -12.52 -6.67
CA ALA A 208 -5.52 -13.69 -5.92
C ALA A 208 -4.38 -14.29 -5.08
N GLY A 209 -3.16 -14.34 -5.64
CA GLY A 209 -1.95 -14.72 -4.91
C GLY A 209 -1.71 -13.85 -3.66
N LYS A 210 -1.85 -12.53 -3.78
CA LYS A 210 -1.74 -11.60 -2.63
C LYS A 210 -2.83 -11.87 -1.57
N ALA A 211 -4.08 -12.09 -2.00
CA ALA A 211 -5.18 -12.39 -1.08
C ALA A 211 -5.00 -13.74 -0.37
N ASN A 212 -4.48 -14.74 -1.07
CA ASN A 212 -4.16 -16.05 -0.51
C ASN A 212 -3.03 -15.95 0.53
N ALA A 213 -1.99 -15.15 0.26
CA ALA A 213 -0.91 -14.91 1.21
C ALA A 213 -1.41 -14.23 2.49
N LEU A 214 -2.28 -13.22 2.37
CA LEU A 214 -2.93 -12.58 3.51
C LEU A 214 -3.78 -13.58 4.30
N THR A 215 -4.66 -14.31 3.62
CA THR A 215 -5.57 -15.29 4.24
C THR A 215 -4.80 -16.34 5.00
N ARG A 216 -3.76 -16.90 4.38
CA ARG A 216 -2.88 -17.89 5.03
C ARG A 216 -2.22 -17.33 6.29
N MET A 217 -1.63 -16.13 6.22
CA MET A 217 -0.98 -15.51 7.37
C MET A 217 -1.97 -15.20 8.50
N ARG A 218 -3.16 -14.67 8.15
CA ARG A 218 -4.25 -14.42 9.09
C ARG A 218 -4.65 -15.70 9.83
N ASP A 219 -4.83 -16.79 9.09
CA ASP A 219 -5.25 -18.08 9.64
C ASP A 219 -4.15 -18.71 10.49
N GLU A 220 -2.86 -18.59 10.10
CA GLU A 220 -1.70 -19.00 10.90
C GLU A 220 -1.60 -18.23 12.23
N LEU A 221 -1.98 -16.95 12.24
CA LEU A 221 -2.04 -16.12 13.45
C LEU A 221 -3.30 -16.36 14.29
N GLY A 222 -4.31 -17.07 13.76
CA GLY A 222 -5.58 -17.33 14.43
C GLY A 222 -6.41 -16.07 14.71
N ILE A 223 -6.29 -15.03 13.89
CA ILE A 223 -7.00 -13.74 14.06
C ILE A 223 -8.20 -13.61 13.12
N ALA A 224 -9.16 -12.76 13.49
CA ALA A 224 -10.32 -12.49 12.64
C ALA A 224 -9.98 -11.54 11.48
N ARG A 225 -10.73 -11.61 10.37
CA ARG A 225 -10.67 -10.63 9.26
C ARG A 225 -10.70 -9.18 9.75
N THR A 226 -11.52 -8.88 10.75
CA THR A 226 -11.66 -7.53 11.33
C THR A 226 -10.41 -7.00 12.03
N GLN A 227 -9.39 -7.86 12.25
CA GLN A 227 -8.11 -7.51 12.87
C GLN A 227 -6.98 -7.39 11.84
N VAL A 228 -7.30 -7.34 10.55
CA VAL A 228 -6.35 -7.18 9.45
C VAL A 228 -6.42 -5.77 8.88
N ILE A 229 -5.27 -5.12 8.74
CA ILE A 229 -5.08 -3.87 8.01
C ILE A 229 -4.48 -4.22 6.64
N GLY A 230 -5.08 -3.74 5.56
CA GLY A 230 -4.57 -3.88 4.19
C GLY A 230 -4.24 -2.51 3.59
N ILE A 231 -3.09 -2.37 2.94
CA ILE A 231 -2.62 -1.11 2.34
C ILE A 231 -2.16 -1.38 0.90
N GLY A 232 -2.74 -0.68 -0.08
CA GLY A 232 -2.36 -0.82 -1.48
C GLY A 232 -2.85 0.36 -2.32
N ASP A 233 -2.33 0.48 -3.54
CA ASP A 233 -2.61 1.58 -4.47
C ASP A 233 -3.30 1.11 -5.77
N GLY A 234 -3.14 -0.18 -6.10
CA GLY A 234 -3.44 -0.73 -7.41
C GLY A 234 -4.68 -1.62 -7.46
N ALA A 235 -5.27 -1.76 -8.66
CA ALA A 235 -6.44 -2.64 -8.84
C ALA A 235 -6.13 -4.13 -8.57
N ASN A 236 -4.86 -4.52 -8.71
CA ASN A 236 -4.33 -5.83 -8.33
C ASN A 236 -4.37 -6.07 -6.81
N ASP A 237 -4.56 -5.04 -5.99
CA ASP A 237 -4.62 -5.15 -4.53
C ASP A 237 -6.05 -5.34 -4.01
N LEU A 238 -7.05 -5.00 -4.83
CA LEU A 238 -8.47 -5.12 -4.49
C LEU A 238 -8.83 -6.48 -3.86
N PRO A 239 -8.33 -7.64 -4.35
CA PRO A 239 -8.65 -8.91 -3.73
C PRO A 239 -8.16 -9.04 -2.27
N PHE A 240 -6.93 -8.61 -1.94
CA PHE A 240 -6.45 -8.70 -0.56
C PHE A 240 -7.02 -7.57 0.31
N LEU A 241 -7.28 -6.39 -0.26
CA LEU A 241 -7.96 -5.31 0.44
C LEU A 241 -9.39 -5.71 0.84
N ALA A 242 -10.07 -6.53 0.03
CA ALA A 242 -11.36 -7.11 0.38
C ALA A 242 -11.27 -8.13 1.54
N GLU A 243 -10.12 -8.75 1.75
CA GLU A 243 -9.86 -9.65 2.88
C GLU A 243 -9.39 -8.93 4.16
N ALA A 244 -9.27 -7.59 4.14
CA ALA A 244 -8.90 -6.79 5.30
C ALA A 244 -10.13 -6.23 6.05
N GLY A 245 -10.01 -6.12 7.37
CA GLY A 245 -11.00 -5.45 8.22
C GLY A 245 -10.99 -3.94 8.02
N VAL A 246 -9.80 -3.38 7.85
CA VAL A 246 -9.57 -2.00 7.43
C VAL A 246 -8.67 -2.03 6.20
N SER A 247 -9.16 -1.52 5.08
CA SER A 247 -8.40 -1.37 3.83
C SER A 247 -8.13 0.10 3.53
N ILE A 248 -6.88 0.40 3.19
CA ILE A 248 -6.38 1.75 2.96
C ILE A 248 -5.91 1.83 1.52
N ALA A 249 -6.62 2.63 0.73
CA ALA A 249 -6.19 3.07 -0.57
C ALA A 249 -5.13 4.16 -0.40
N PHE A 250 -3.87 3.84 -0.66
CA PHE A 250 -2.74 4.77 -0.51
C PHE A 250 -2.35 5.34 -1.87
N HIS A 251 -2.49 6.66 -2.04
CA HIS A 251 -2.21 7.39 -3.30
C HIS A 251 -2.80 6.67 -4.54
N ALA A 252 -3.98 6.08 -4.35
CA ALA A 252 -4.43 4.96 -5.16
C ALA A 252 -5.22 5.37 -6.39
N LYS A 253 -5.41 4.43 -7.31
CA LYS A 253 -6.27 4.63 -8.50
C LYS A 253 -7.74 4.78 -8.08
N PRO A 254 -8.59 5.48 -8.87
CA PRO A 254 -9.99 5.73 -8.52
C PRO A 254 -10.81 4.47 -8.18
N SER A 255 -10.55 3.35 -8.85
CA SER A 255 -11.22 2.07 -8.57
C SER A 255 -10.90 1.52 -7.19
N VAL A 256 -9.66 1.71 -6.70
CA VAL A 256 -9.20 1.26 -5.39
C VAL A 256 -9.76 2.18 -4.31
N ARG A 257 -9.72 3.50 -4.54
CA ARG A 257 -10.32 4.51 -3.65
C ARG A 257 -11.80 4.25 -3.40
N ALA A 258 -12.54 3.83 -4.43
CA ALA A 258 -13.96 3.51 -4.31
C ALA A 258 -14.25 2.23 -3.51
N ALA A 259 -13.30 1.31 -3.41
CA ALA A 259 -13.49 0.00 -2.77
C ALA A 259 -12.89 -0.09 -1.36
N ALA A 260 -11.89 0.75 -1.05
CA ALA A 260 -11.21 0.74 0.24
C ALA A 260 -12.04 1.40 1.35
N THR A 261 -11.80 1.03 2.61
CA THR A 261 -12.46 1.66 3.76
C THR A 261 -12.02 3.10 3.99
N HIS A 262 -10.75 3.39 3.73
CA HIS A 262 -10.13 4.70 3.91
C HIS A 262 -9.21 5.02 2.74
N CYS A 263 -9.07 6.31 2.44
CA CYS A 263 -8.13 6.82 1.44
C CYS A 263 -7.14 7.76 2.12
N LEU A 264 -5.86 7.63 1.76
CA LEU A 264 -4.83 8.60 2.06
C LEU A 264 -4.25 9.01 0.71
N ASP A 265 -4.52 10.24 0.27
CA ASP A 265 -4.16 10.78 -1.03
C ASP A 265 -3.06 11.86 -0.92
N HIS A 266 -2.81 12.39 0.29
CA HIS A 266 -1.95 13.56 0.49
C HIS A 266 -0.82 13.34 1.52
N VAL A 267 -1.07 12.55 2.56
CA VAL A 267 -0.06 12.25 3.59
C VAL A 267 0.77 11.00 3.25
N GLY A 268 1.86 10.78 3.99
CA GLY A 268 2.65 9.55 3.90
C GLY A 268 2.02 8.39 4.69
N LEU A 269 2.72 7.25 4.72
CA LEU A 269 2.27 6.04 5.40
C LEU A 269 2.15 6.21 6.93
N GLU A 270 2.75 7.25 7.53
CA GLU A 270 2.48 7.60 8.93
C GLU A 270 1.01 7.95 9.17
N GLY A 271 0.28 8.38 8.14
CA GLY A 271 -1.14 8.68 8.24
C GLY A 271 -2.02 7.46 8.54
N VAL A 272 -1.50 6.25 8.33
CA VAL A 272 -2.15 5.00 8.77
C VAL A 272 -2.26 4.97 10.30
N ILE A 273 -1.23 5.43 11.02
CA ILE A 273 -1.20 5.42 12.49
C ILE A 273 -2.32 6.31 13.05
N ALA A 274 -2.48 7.50 12.47
CA ALA A 274 -3.45 8.50 12.93
C ALA A 274 -4.92 8.05 12.83
N LEU A 275 -5.22 6.99 12.06
CA LEU A 275 -6.54 6.38 12.01
C LEU A 275 -6.92 5.62 13.30
N PHE A 276 -5.93 5.30 14.13
CA PHE A 276 -6.08 4.42 15.30
C PHE A 276 -5.56 5.01 16.62
N GLU A 277 -5.08 6.26 16.60
CA GLU A 277 -4.76 7.01 17.80
C GLU A 277 -5.98 7.74 18.34
#